data_AF-A0A3D0CU41-F1
#
_entry.id   AF-A0A3D0CU41-F1
#
_cell.length_a   1.000
_cell.length_b   1.000
_cell.length_c   1.000
_cell.angle_alpha   90.00
_cell.angle_beta   90.00
_cell.angle_gamma   90.00
#
_symmetry.space_group_name_H-M   'P 1'
#
loop_
_entity.id
_entity.type
_entity.pdbx_description
1 polymer ?
#
loop_
_entity_poly.entity_id
_entity_poly.type
_entity_poly.pdbx_seq_one_letter_code
_entity_poly.pdbx_strand_id
1 'polypeptide(L)'
;MSEHHIVPVRTYIAIFFALMVFTAITVAVAYVDLGALNNVVMLGIAVAKATLVVLFFMHVRYSTRLIPLVVVGAVFFVLLMFGITMADYVSRGSLGAGSAWPTSWEK
;
A
#
# COMPACT_ATOMS: atom_id res chain seq x y z
N MET A 1 13.84 -35.31 18.31
CA MET A 1 12.75 -35.28 17.32
C MET A 1 12.21 -33.87 17.29
N SER A 2 12.67 -33.06 16.34
CA SER A 2 12.24 -31.68 16.14
C SER A 2 10.80 -31.70 15.63
N GLU A 3 9.85 -31.34 16.48
CA GLU A 3 8.46 -31.13 16.10
C GLU A 3 8.43 -29.98 15.08
N HIS A 4 8.28 -30.32 13.81
CA HIS A 4 8.14 -29.36 12.73
C HIS A 4 6.75 -28.73 12.87
N HIS A 5 6.66 -27.61 13.58
CA HIS A 5 5.40 -26.89 13.82
C HIS A 5 4.96 -26.19 12.52
N ILE A 6 4.50 -26.99 11.54
CA ILE A 6 3.88 -26.52 10.31
C ILE A 6 2.55 -25.93 10.73
N VAL A 7 2.38 -24.62 10.50
CA VAL A 7 1.10 -23.96 10.72
C VAL A 7 0.04 -24.74 9.93
N PRO A 8 -1.08 -25.16 10.55
CA PRO A 8 -2.01 -26.07 9.91
C PRO A 8 -2.55 -25.46 8.61
N VAL A 9 -2.60 -26.27 7.55
CA VAL A 9 -3.07 -25.87 6.20
C VAL A 9 -4.44 -25.20 6.26
N ARG A 10 -5.27 -25.59 7.23
CA ARG A 10 -6.58 -25.01 7.52
C ARG A 10 -6.54 -23.50 7.76
N THR A 11 -5.48 -22.99 8.37
CA THR A 11 -5.29 -21.54 8.60
C THR A 11 -5.15 -20.81 7.27
N TYR A 12 -4.26 -21.25 6.37
CA TYR A 12 -4.07 -20.62 5.06
C TYR A 12 -5.34 -20.67 4.20
N ILE A 13 -6.08 -21.78 4.26
CA ILE A 13 -7.36 -21.90 3.54
C ILE A 13 -8.39 -20.90 4.09
N ALA A 14 -8.50 -20.74 5.41
CA ALA A 14 -9.41 -19.76 6.00
C ALA A 14 -9.07 -18.32 5.58
N ILE A 15 -7.77 -17.98 5.56
CA ILE A 15 -7.30 -16.65 5.14
C ILE A 15 -7.52 -16.46 3.63
N PHE A 16 -7.33 -17.49 2.82
CA PHE A 16 -7.63 -17.45 1.39
C PHE A 16 -9.09 -17.07 1.14
N PHE A 17 -10.05 -17.68 1.86
CA PHE A 17 -11.45 -17.30 1.76
C PHE A 17 -11.70 -15.87 2.25
N ALA A 18 -11.04 -15.44 3.34
CA ALA A 18 -11.12 -14.04 3.77
C ALA A 18 -10.64 -13.06 2.68
N LEU A 19 -9.54 -13.37 1.98
CA LEU A 19 -9.04 -12.57 0.87
C LEU A 19 -9.96 -12.58 -0.35
N MET A 20 -10.62 -13.71 -0.63
CA MET A 20 -11.63 -13.80 -1.68
C MET A 20 -12.82 -12.88 -1.38
N VAL A 21 -13.30 -12.86 -0.12
CA VAL A 21 -14.35 -11.95 0.33
C VAL A 21 -13.91 -10.49 0.17
N PHE A 22 -12.71 -10.14 0.65
CA PHE A 22 -12.16 -8.79 0.45
C PHE A 22 -12.09 -8.37 -1.02
N THR A 23 -11.75 -9.31 -1.91
CA THR A 23 -11.68 -9.04 -3.35
C THR A 23 -13.07 -8.84 -3.95
N ALA A 24 -14.05 -9.67 -3.58
CA ALA A 24 -15.44 -9.46 -3.99
C ALA A 24 -15.98 -8.10 -3.51
N ILE A 25 -15.64 -7.69 -2.28
CA ILE A 25 -15.99 -6.37 -1.74
C ILE A 25 -15.34 -5.27 -2.58
N THR A 26 -14.05 -5.36 -2.93
CA THR A 26 -13.41 -4.33 -3.78
C THR A 26 -14.07 -4.21 -5.15
N VAL A 27 -14.50 -5.32 -5.74
CA VAL A 27 -15.20 -5.33 -7.03
C VAL A 27 -16.59 -4.71 -6.87
N ALA A 28 -17.34 -5.06 -5.83
CA ALA A 28 -18.65 -4.48 -5.55
C ALA A 28 -18.56 -2.96 -5.32
N VAL A 29 -17.60 -2.50 -4.52
CA VAL A 29 -17.36 -1.08 -4.25
C VAL A 29 -16.97 -0.33 -5.51
N ALA A 30 -16.24 -0.95 -6.44
CA ALA A 30 -15.88 -0.32 -7.72
C ALA A 30 -17.11 0.00 -8.61
N TYR A 31 -18.24 -0.67 -8.42
CA TYR A 31 -19.48 -0.37 -9.14
C TYR A 31 -20.38 0.65 -8.43
N VAL A 32 -20.05 1.04 -7.20
CA VAL A 32 -20.82 2.01 -6.42
C VAL A 32 -20.12 3.35 -6.49
N ASP A 33 -20.80 4.38 -7.00
CA ASP A 33 -20.25 5.73 -7.03
C ASP A 33 -20.43 6.41 -5.66
N LEU A 34 -19.39 6.34 -4.84
CA LEU A 34 -19.32 6.97 -3.51
C LEU A 34 -18.88 8.45 -3.57
N GLY A 35 -18.76 9.03 -4.77
CA GLY A 35 -18.29 10.40 -4.97
C GLY A 35 -16.90 10.62 -4.36
N ALA A 36 -16.74 11.69 -3.57
CA ALA A 36 -15.45 12.09 -2.99
C ALA A 36 -14.84 11.03 -2.03
N LEU A 37 -15.66 10.16 -1.44
CA LEU A 37 -15.18 9.14 -0.50
C LEU A 37 -14.71 7.85 -1.18
N ASN A 38 -14.88 7.71 -2.50
CA ASN A 38 -14.53 6.48 -3.21
C ASN A 38 -13.05 6.11 -3.01
N ASN A 39 -12.14 7.06 -3.22
CA ASN A 39 -10.70 6.83 -3.08
C ASN A 39 -10.31 6.40 -1.65
N VAL A 40 -10.91 7.01 -0.63
CA VAL A 40 -10.61 6.69 0.79
C VAL A 40 -11.08 5.27 1.12
N VAL A 41 -12.28 4.90 0.67
CA VAL A 41 -12.85 3.56 0.89
C VAL A 41 -12.05 2.50 0.14
N MET A 42 -11.77 2.72 -1.16
CA MET A 42 -10.98 1.78 -1.98
C MET A 42 -9.58 1.57 -1.39
N LEU A 43 -8.91 2.65 -0.98
CA LEU A 43 -7.58 2.57 -0.37
C LEU A 43 -7.63 1.88 1.00
N GLY A 44 -8.65 2.18 1.83
CA GLY A 44 -8.84 1.52 3.12
C GLY A 44 -9.01 0.00 3.00
N ILE A 45 -9.82 -0.45 2.04
CA ILE A 45 -10.00 -1.87 1.76
C ILE A 45 -8.70 -2.50 1.23
N ALA A 46 -7.96 -1.80 0.36
CA ALA A 46 -6.68 -2.25 -0.16
C ALA A 46 -5.64 -2.44 0.96
N VAL A 47 -5.53 -1.50 1.90
CA VAL A 47 -4.64 -1.60 3.06
C VAL A 47 -5.04 -2.77 3.96
N ALA A 48 -6.34 -2.93 4.27
CA ALA A 48 -6.82 -4.05 5.08
C ALA A 48 -6.47 -5.42 4.45
N LYS A 49 -6.66 -5.57 3.14
CA LYS A 49 -6.24 -6.76 2.38
C LYS A 49 -4.74 -6.99 2.48
N ALA A 50 -3.93 -5.95 2.29
CA ALA A 50 -2.47 -6.03 2.38
C ALA A 50 -2.00 -6.47 3.78
N THR A 51 -2.60 -5.93 4.85
CA THR A 51 -2.28 -6.31 6.23
C THR A 51 -2.54 -7.80 6.50
N LEU A 52 -3.66 -8.35 6.00
CA LEU A 52 -3.95 -9.78 6.10
C LEU A 52 -2.87 -10.63 5.41
N VAL A 53 -2.45 -10.23 4.21
CA VAL A 53 -1.40 -10.93 3.45
C VAL A 53 -0.07 -10.91 4.20
N VAL A 54 0.35 -9.75 4.71
CA VAL A 54 1.61 -9.59 5.43
C VAL A 54 1.62 -10.41 6.73
N LEU A 55 0.53 -10.38 7.50
CA LEU A 55 0.50 -11.09 8.79
C LEU A 55 0.56 -12.61 8.62
N PHE A 56 -0.14 -13.16 7.63
CA PHE A 56 -0.31 -14.60 7.51
C PHE A 56 0.48 -15.25 6.36
N PHE A 57 0.41 -14.72 5.14
CA PHE A 57 1.12 -15.33 4.01
C PHE A 57 2.63 -15.05 4.05
N MET A 58 3.02 -13.84 4.47
CA MET A 58 4.44 -13.53 4.72
C MET A 58 4.95 -14.06 6.07
N HIS A 59 4.13 -14.81 6.82
CA HIS A 59 4.51 -15.45 8.09
C HIS A 59 5.08 -14.49 9.14
N VAL A 60 4.79 -13.19 9.04
CA VAL A 60 5.33 -12.19 9.96
C VAL A 60 4.90 -12.47 11.40
N ARG A 61 3.67 -12.95 11.61
CA ARG A 61 3.17 -13.29 12.96
C ARG A 61 3.81 -14.54 13.57
N TYR A 62 4.33 -15.46 12.75
CA TYR A 62 4.92 -16.73 13.20
C TYR A 62 6.45 -16.69 13.25
N SER A 63 7.06 -15.61 12.75
CA SER A 63 8.51 -15.48 12.67
C SER A 63 9.12 -14.83 13.92
N THR A 64 10.46 -14.83 13.98
CA THR A 64 11.23 -14.19 15.03
C THR A 64 10.95 -12.69 15.09
N ARG A 65 11.17 -12.06 16.27
CA ARG A 65 10.86 -10.64 16.52
C ARG A 65 11.61 -9.65 15.60
N LEU A 66 12.63 -10.11 14.87
CA LEU A 66 13.37 -9.29 13.91
C LEU A 66 12.58 -9.03 12.62
N ILE A 67 11.81 -10.00 12.13
CA ILE A 67 11.02 -9.86 10.90
C ILE A 67 9.97 -8.75 10.98
N PRO A 68 9.09 -8.66 12.01
CA PRO A 68 8.12 -7.58 12.08
C PRO A 68 8.79 -6.20 12.20
N LEU A 69 9.95 -6.09 12.85
CA LEU A 69 10.70 -4.84 12.94
C LEU A 69 11.18 -4.37 11.56
N VAL A 70 11.74 -5.27 10.76
CA VAL A 70 12.17 -4.98 9.38
C VAL A 70 10.98 -4.61 8.50
N VAL A 71 9.86 -5.31 8.62
CA VAL A 71 8.64 -5.01 7.85
C VAL A 71 8.10 -3.62 8.19
N VAL A 72 8.03 -3.26 9.48
CA VAL A 72 7.60 -1.92 9.91
C VAL A 72 8.59 -0.86 9.40
N GLY A 73 9.89 -1.12 9.48
CA GLY A 73 10.93 -0.24 8.93
C GLY A 73 10.81 -0.04 7.42
N ALA A 74 10.52 -1.11 6.66
CA ALA A 74 10.32 -1.05 5.22
C ALA A 74 9.07 -0.24 4.86
N VAL A 75 7.94 -0.48 5.54
CA VAL A 75 6.71 0.30 5.33
C VAL A 75 6.92 1.77 5.68
N PHE A 76 7.61 2.06 6.79
CA PHE A 76 7.98 3.42 7.16
C PHE A 76 8.82 4.10 6.08
N PHE A 77 9.83 3.41 5.54
CA PHE A 77 10.68 3.96 4.49
C PHE A 77 9.93 4.21 3.18
N VAL A 78 9.00 3.31 2.81
CA VAL A 78 8.11 3.52 1.65
C VAL A 78 7.24 4.75 1.85
N LEU A 79 6.63 4.93 3.03
CA LEU A 79 5.83 6.11 3.35
C LEU A 79 6.67 7.40 3.30
N LEU A 80 7.90 7.35 3.80
CA LEU A 80 8.84 8.47 3.75
C LEU A 80 9.21 8.82 2.30
N MET A 81 9.54 7.83 1.46
CA MET A 81 9.81 8.03 0.04
C MET A 81 8.62 8.66 -0.67
N PHE A 82 7.41 8.10 -0.48
CA PHE A 82 6.19 8.67 -1.05
C PHE A 82 5.94 10.11 -0.61
N GLY A 83 6.13 10.41 0.69
CA GLY A 83 5.98 11.76 1.23
C GLY A 83 6.93 12.76 0.58
N ILE A 84 8.22 12.41 0.46
CA ILE A 84 9.22 13.28 -0.18
C ILE A 84 8.92 13.44 -1.68
N THR A 85 8.53 12.37 -2.38
CA THR A 85 8.17 12.44 -3.80
C THR A 85 6.97 13.36 -4.04
N MET A 86 5.93 13.27 -3.22
CA MET A 86 4.77 14.18 -3.33
C MET A 86 5.17 15.63 -3.03
N ALA A 87 6.04 15.86 -2.04
CA ALA A 87 6.56 17.19 -1.74
C ALA A 87 7.37 17.78 -2.92
N ASP A 88 8.15 16.97 -3.63
CA ASP A 88 8.87 17.39 -4.85
C ASP A 88 7.90 17.79 -5.95
N TYR A 89 6.87 16.98 -6.24
CA TYR A 89 5.85 17.30 -7.25
C TYR A 89 5.12 18.61 -6.95
N VAL A 90 4.72 18.84 -5.70
CA VAL A 90 4.06 20.09 -5.29
C VAL A 90 5.00 21.29 -5.47
N SER A 91 6.28 21.14 -5.09
CA SER A 91 7.28 22.22 -5.19
C SER A 91 7.59 22.60 -6.64
N ARG A 92 7.59 21.65 -7.57
CA ARG A 92 7.78 21.91 -9.01
C ARG A 92 6.64 22.73 -9.62
N GLY A 93 5.41 22.50 -9.19
CA GLY A 93 4.26 23.32 -9.63
C GLY A 93 4.40 24.78 -9.22
N SER A 94 4.95 25.04 -8.03
CA SER A 94 5.17 26.39 -7.49
C SER A 94 6.25 27.18 -8.25
N LEU A 95 7.14 26.51 -8.99
CA LEU A 95 8.23 27.13 -9.76
C LEU A 95 7.82 27.45 -11.23
N GLY A 96 6.57 27.17 -11.62
CA GLY A 96 6.07 27.24 -13.00
C GLY A 96 5.75 28.62 -13.58
N ALA A 97 6.29 29.72 -13.06
CA ALA A 97 5.98 31.07 -13.57
C ALA A 97 7.20 32.02 -13.62
N GLY A 98 8.42 31.50 -13.81
CA GLY A 98 9.65 32.27 -13.55
C GLY A 98 10.64 32.47 -14.68
N SER A 99 10.52 31.80 -15.83
CA SER A 99 11.48 32.00 -16.94
C SER A 99 10.80 31.86 -18.29
N ALA A 100 10.06 32.90 -18.69
CA ALA A 100 9.89 33.18 -20.10
C ALA A 100 11.30 33.36 -20.68
N TRP A 101 11.74 32.42 -21.51
CA TRP A 101 12.94 32.60 -22.33
C TRP A 101 12.76 33.91 -23.11
N PRO A 102 13.71 34.85 -23.06
CA PRO A 102 13.61 36.03 -23.90
C PRO A 102 13.69 35.54 -25.35
N THR A 103 12.59 35.64 -26.08
CA THR A 103 12.51 35.38 -27.53
C THR A 103 13.22 36.48 -28.34
N SER A 104 14.24 37.12 -27.77
CA SER A 104 14.94 38.27 -28.33
C SER A 104 15.94 37.93 -29.44
N TRP A 105 15.90 36.71 -29.99
CA TRP A 105 16.75 36.26 -31.10
C TRP A 105 16.08 36.51 -32.47
N GLU A 106 15.03 37.32 -32.50
CA GLU A 106 14.22 37.63 -33.69
C GLU A 106 14.53 39.04 -34.26
N LYS A 107 15.81 39.45 -34.23
CA LYS A 107 16.30 40.63 -34.95
C LYS A 107 17.61 40.34 -35.67
#